data_AF-A0A3D2KHU1-F1
#
_entry.id   AF-A0A3D2KHU1-F1
#
_cell.length_a   1.000
_cell.length_b   1.000
_cell.length_c   1.000
_cell.angle_alpha   90.00
_cell.angle_beta   90.00
_cell.angle_gamma   90.00
#
_symmetry.space_group_name_H-M   'P 1'
#
loop_
_entity.id
_entity.type
_entity.pdbx_description
1 polymer ?
#
loop_
_entity_poly.entity_id
_entity_poly.type
_entity_poly.pdbx_seq_one_letter_code
_entity_poly.pdbx_strand_id
1 'polypeptide(L)' 'MDYLKAFIIGGLICAAAQILMEKTKLMPGRIMVILVCTGAVLGALQIYEPFLDFARSGASVPLTGFGYNLWKG' A
#
# COMPACT_ATOMS: atom_id res chain seq x y z
N MET A 1 16.73 -7.80 11.01
CA MET A 1 15.67 -8.60 10.34
C MET A 1 14.51 -7.75 9.85
N ASP A 2 14.17 -6.64 10.53
CA ASP A 2 13.05 -5.78 10.12
C ASP A 2 13.26 -5.06 8.78
N TYR A 3 14.50 -4.68 8.45
CA TYR A 3 14.82 -4.10 7.13
C TYR A 3 14.55 -5.07 5.98
N LEU A 4 14.86 -6.36 6.16
CA LEU A 4 14.61 -7.39 5.15
C LEU A 4 13.10 -7.63 4.98
N LYS A 5 12.34 -7.65 6.09
CA LYS A 5 10.87 -7.74 6.04
C LYS A 5 10.25 -6.54 5.33
N ALA A 6 10.67 -5.33 5.68
CA ALA A 6 10.20 -4.11 5.04
C ALA A 6 10.50 -4.10 3.53
N PHE A 7 11.71 -4.54 3.14
CA PHE A 7 12.08 -4.67 1.73
C PHE A 7 11.20 -5.67 0.98
N ILE A 8 10.97 -6.85 1.56
CA ILE A 8 10.14 -7.90 0.94
C ILE A 8 8.69 -7.45 0.84
N ILE A 9 8.11 -6.89 1.90
CA ILE A 9 6.70 -6.47 1.89
C ILE A 9 6.48 -5.28 0.96
N GLY A 10 7.36 -4.28 0.99
CA GLY A 10 7.32 -3.17 0.04
C GLY A 10 7.47 -3.66 -1.40
N GLY A 11 8.41 -4.57 -1.65
CA GLY A 11 8.61 -5.21 -2.95
C GLY A 11 7.38 -5.98 -3.43
N LEU A 12 6.70 -6.72 -2.56
CA LEU A 12 5.46 -7.43 -2.88
C LEU A 12 4.32 -6.48 -3.22
N ILE A 13 4.17 -5.37 -2.49
CA ILE A 13 3.15 -4.35 -2.79
C ILE A 13 3.43 -3.70 -4.14
N CYS A 14 4.69 -3.37 -4.44
CA CYS A 14 5.10 -2.84 -5.73
C CYS A 14 4.85 -3.84 -6.86
N ALA A 15 5.20 -5.11 -6.68
CA ALA A 15 4.95 -6.17 -7.66
C ALA A 15 3.44 -6.36 -7.90
N ALA A 16 2.62 -6.32 -6.86
CA ALA A 16 1.16 -6.36 -7.00
C ALA A 16 0.63 -5.15 -7.79
N ALA A 17 1.15 -3.96 -7.55
CA ALA A 17 0.80 -2.77 -8.32
C ALA A 17 1.27 -2.87 -9.79
N GLN A 18 2.45 -3.45 -10.04
CA GLN A 18 2.94 -3.73 -11.39
C GLN A 18 2.03 -4.71 -12.12
N ILE A 19 1.63 -5.81 -11.49
CA ILE A 19 0.67 -6.76 -12.06
C ILE A 19 -0.66 -6.08 -12.36
N LEU A 20 -1.15 -5.20 -11.47
CA LEU A 20 -2.36 -4.43 -11.71
C LEU A 20 -2.22 -3.51 -12.93
N MET A 21 -1.06 -2.87 -13.10
CA MET A 21 -0.74 -2.03 -14.27
C MET A 21 -0.63 -2.84 -15.57
N GLU A 22 -0.05 -4.04 -15.54
CA GLU A 22 0.16 -4.86 -16.74
C GLU A 22 -1.09 -5.63 -17.17
N LYS A 23 -1.90 -6.09 -16.22
CA LYS A 23 -3.11 -6.89 -16.50
C LYS A 23 -4.33 -6.04 -16.79
N THR A 24 -4.33 -4.76 -16.45
CA THR A 24 -5.46 -3.87 -16.69
C THR A 24 -5.11 -2.78 -17.70
N LYS A 25 -6.03 -2.42 -18.59
CA LYS A 25 -5.90 -1.25 -19.49
C LYS A 25 -6.26 0.06 -18.77
N LEU A 26 -6.02 0.15 -17.46
CA LEU A 26 -6.34 1.34 -16.68
C LEU A 26 -5.24 2.39 -16.88
N MET A 27 -5.66 3.66 -16.99
CA MET A 27 -4.70 4.77 -16.97
C MET A 27 -3.96 4.78 -15.63
N PRO A 28 -2.66 5.12 -15.60
CA PRO A 28 -1.87 5.14 -14.37
C PRO A 28 -2.53 5.92 -13.23
N GLY A 29 -3.18 7.05 -13.55
CA GLY A 29 -3.91 7.86 -12.57
C GLY A 29 -5.03 7.10 -11.84
N ARG A 30 -5.77 6.21 -12.52
CA ARG A 30 -6.83 5.42 -11.89
C ARG A 30 -6.25 4.39 -10.92
N ILE A 31 -5.11 3.80 -11.26
CA ILE A 31 -4.44 2.82 -10.41
C ILE A 31 -3.92 3.48 -9.14
N MET A 32 -3.34 4.68 -9.25
CA MET A 32 -2.91 5.45 -8.09
C MET A 32 -4.08 5.74 -7.15
N VAL A 33 -5.22 6.19 -7.68
CA VAL A 33 -6.43 6.47 -6.88
C VAL A 33 -6.93 5.20 -6.19
N ILE A 34 -6.99 4.05 -6.89
CA ILE A 34 -7.41 2.78 -6.29
C ILE A 34 -6.50 2.40 -5.12
N LEU A 35 -5.17 2.51 -5.28
CA LEU A 35 -4.21 2.18 -4.21
C LEU A 35 -4.36 3.10 -3.00
N VAL A 36 -4.53 4.41 -3.22
CA VAL A 36 -4.74 5.39 -2.13
C VAL A 36 -6.08 5.15 -1.43
N CYS A 37 -7.18 4.97 -2.17
CA CYS A 37 -8.49 4.66 -1.59
C CYS A 37 -8.48 3.32 -0.83
N THR A 38 -7.80 2.30 -1.35
CA THR A 38 -7.64 1.01 -0.65
C THR A 38 -6.90 1.20 0.66
N GLY A 39 -5.83 2.00 0.67
CA GLY A 39 -5.11 2.38 1.90
C GLY A 39 -5.99 3.07 2.93
N ALA A 40 -6.79 4.05 2.50
CA ALA A 40 -7.72 4.77 3.36
C ALA A 40 -8.83 3.87 3.93
N VAL A 41 -9.41 2.99 3.10
CA VAL A 41 -10.44 2.02 3.53
C VAL A 41 -9.86 1.01 4.51
N LEU A 42 -8.68 0.46 4.25
CA LEU A 42 -7.99 -0.43 5.18
C LEU A 42 -7.65 0.27 6.50
N GLY A 43 -7.36 1.58 6.45
CA GLY A 43 -7.19 2.44 7.62
C GLY A 43 -8.46 2.60 8.43
N ALA A 44 -9.58 2.91 7.75
CA ALA A 44 -10.89 3.03 8.37
C ALA A 44 -11.37 1.74 9.04
N LEU A 45 -10.98 0.59 8.48
CA LEU A 45 -11.26 -0.73 9.06
C LEU A 45 -10.30 -1.11 10.20
N GLN A 46 -9.33 -0.26 10.55
CA GLN A 46 -8.30 -0.52 11.57
C GLN A 46 -7.41 -1.75 11.27
N ILE A 47 -7.45 -2.25 10.03
CA ILE A 47 -6.64 -3.39 9.58
C ILE A 47 -5.25 -2.92 9.14
N TYR A 48 -5.15 -1.69 8.66
CA TYR A 48 -3.89 -1.14 8.18
C TYR A 48 -2.89 -0.88 9.30
N GLU A 49 -3.35 -0.56 10.51
CA GLU A 49 -2.48 -0.27 11.65
C GLU A 49 -1.64 -1.49 12.11
N PRO A 50 -2.21 -2.68 12.35
CA PRO A 50 -1.40 -3.87 12.65
C PRO A 50 -0.56 -4.33 11.44
N PHE A 51 -1.03 -4.08 10.22
CA PHE A 51 -0.24 -4.34 9.02
C PHE A 51 0.98 -3.40 8.92
N LEU A 52 0.81 -2.13 9.28
CA LEU A 52 1.87 -1.14 9.34
C LEU A 52 2.90 -1.50 10.41
N ASP A 53 2.48 -1.96 11.59
CA ASP A 53 3.42 -2.39 12.65
C ASP A 53 4.22 -3.63 12.25
N PHE A 54 3.60 -4.56 11.51
CA PHE A 54 4.27 -5.75 11.00
C PHE A 54 5.24 -5.44 9.85
N ALA A 55 4.80 -4.64 8.88
CA ALA A 55 5.55 -4.33 7.66
C ALA A 55 6.50 -3.13 7.78
N ARG A 56 6.29 -2.29 8.80
CA ARG A 56 6.98 -1.02 9.03
C ARG A 56 7.05 -0.18 7.75
N SER A 57 8.27 0.22 7.36
CA SER A 57 8.50 1.02 6.15
C SER A 57 8.06 0.33 4.86
N GLY A 58 7.87 -1.00 4.87
CA GLY A 58 7.35 -1.74 3.74
C GLY A 58 5.89 -1.42 3.41
N ALA A 59 5.07 -1.04 4.41
CA ALA A 59 3.69 -0.60 4.20
C ALA A 59 3.54 0.92 4.23
N SER A 60 4.40 1.65 4.96
CA SER A 60 4.25 3.11 5.07
C SER A 60 4.68 3.89 3.82
N VAL A 61 5.59 3.34 3.00
CA VAL A 61 6.16 4.02 1.82
C VAL A 61 5.27 3.90 0.56
N PRO A 62 4.61 2.76 0.27
CA PRO A 62 3.69 2.65 -0.87
C PRO A 62 2.47 3.58 -0.79
N LEU A 63 1.79 3.78 -1.93
CA LEU A 63 0.56 4.61 -2.02
C LEU A 63 -0.57 4.18 -1.09
N THR A 64 -0.61 2.90 -0.70
CA THR A 64 -1.56 2.41 0.32
C THR A 64 -1.25 2.99 1.70
N GLY A 65 0.02 3.21 2.02
CA GLY A 65 0.45 3.84 3.27
C GLY A 65 0.14 5.34 3.29
N PHE A 66 0.30 5.99 2.14
CA PHE A 66 -0.16 7.37 1.97
C PHE A 66 -1.68 7.49 2.18
N GLY A 67 -2.47 6.57 1.60
CA GLY A 67 -3.92 6.51 1.83
C GLY A 67 -4.31 6.30 3.30
N TYR A 68 -3.57 5.44 4.01
CA TYR A 68 -3.75 5.27 5.46
C TYR A 68 -3.47 6.56 6.25
N ASN A 69 -2.37 7.25 5.94
CA ASN A 69 -2.05 8.51 6.60
C ASN A 69 -3.10 9.59 6.34
N LEU A 70 -3.66 9.67 5.12
CA LEU A 70 -4.76 10.57 4.81
C LEU A 70 -6.02 10.29 5.65
N TRP A 71 -6.28 9.02 5.96
CA TRP A 71 -7.37 8.67 6.88
C TRP A 71 -7.05 9.08 8.32
N LYS A 72 -5.80 8.88 8.77
CA LYS A 72 -5.38 9.11 10.15
C LYS A 72 -5.40 10.60 10.55
N GLY A 73 -5.20 11.50 9.58
CA GLY A 73 -5.23 12.96 9.75
C GLY A 73 -3.87 13.52 10.10
#